data_AF-A0A6L5YZG5-F1
#
_entry.id   AF-A0A6L5YZG5-F1
#
_cell.length_a   1.000
_cell.length_b   1.000
_cell.length_c   1.000
_cell.angle_alpha   90.00
_cell.angle_beta   90.00
_cell.angle_gamma   90.00
#
_symmetry.space_group_name_H-M   'P 1'
#
loop_
_entity.id
_entity.type
_entity.pdbx_description
1 polymer ?
#
loop_
_entity_poly.entity_id
_entity_poly.type
_entity_poly.pdbx_seq_one_letter_code
_entity_poly.pdbx_strand_id
1 'polypeptide(L)'
;MAPALRSFRTLVPALCLVQLGFATVFADHFLLERTMIGGNAELYAFLRERLAVFDLPPDFYDAQYQNAAYDDAVDYLVGIAGAETREPFRFRVLYIWLVQGLTALLSDCETIRSGCGLQAAAFAAKLVNWGAILATFAVLVAAAPRVRRDSPVTLALAAVGTFSFGTLMTAPFVMADILSGLVFALAALFYLQHRFLALVATVCAGILVKEISIVLGVLIAAELLRADRRPLALILAGGALPLALFVAVRVALGGDPLSLNYGWDVSRGEFEIRYFFMHAKGLFVPFLTKVLFGVGVPLLLLLAALRNDAARPALLPFAGVCAALLVANLFLASMVVRVTAPLAPLLAAALIAHAGLLYERQPRRAI
;
A
#
# COMPACT_ATOMS: atom_id res chain seq x y z
N MET A 1 21.12 -25.89 -22.57
CA MET A 1 19.79 -25.29 -22.26
C MET A 1 19.29 -25.54 -20.84
N ALA A 2 19.60 -26.65 -20.16
CA ALA A 2 19.39 -26.81 -18.71
C ALA A 2 19.92 -25.67 -17.78
N PRO A 3 21.02 -24.93 -18.09
CA PRO A 3 21.53 -23.88 -17.19
C PRO A 3 20.60 -22.66 -17.06
N ALA A 4 19.82 -22.30 -18.08
CA ALA A 4 18.95 -21.12 -18.02
C ALA A 4 17.69 -21.33 -17.16
N LEU A 5 17.13 -22.55 -17.15
CA LEU A 5 16.03 -22.95 -16.23
C LEU A 5 16.52 -23.08 -14.78
N ARG A 6 17.72 -23.63 -14.57
CA ARG A 6 18.35 -23.63 -13.23
C ARG A 6 18.59 -22.21 -12.75
N SER A 7 19.07 -21.33 -13.64
CA SER A 7 19.31 -19.92 -13.34
C SER A 7 18.04 -19.20 -12.89
N PHE A 8 16.88 -19.34 -13.54
CA PHE A 8 15.66 -18.63 -13.09
C PHE A 8 15.12 -19.15 -11.74
N ARG A 9 15.17 -20.47 -11.50
CA ARG A 9 14.74 -21.09 -10.23
C ARG A 9 15.59 -20.69 -9.05
N THR A 10 16.86 -20.34 -9.25
CA THR A 10 17.77 -19.89 -8.20
C THR A 10 17.87 -18.36 -8.14
N LEU A 11 17.85 -17.69 -9.29
CA LEU A 11 17.99 -16.24 -9.41
C LEU A 11 16.80 -15.49 -8.84
N VAL A 12 15.56 -15.90 -9.12
CA VAL A 12 14.39 -15.19 -8.57
C VAL A 12 14.39 -15.26 -7.03
N PRO A 13 14.53 -16.43 -6.39
CA PRO A 13 14.67 -16.49 -4.94
C PRO A 13 15.90 -15.74 -4.41
N ALA A 14 17.05 -15.81 -5.10
CA ALA A 14 18.24 -15.07 -4.68
C ALA A 14 18.05 -13.55 -4.72
N LEU A 15 17.47 -13.01 -5.79
CA LEU A 15 17.14 -11.58 -5.89
C LEU A 15 16.13 -11.17 -4.82
N CYS A 16 15.15 -12.04 -4.56
CA CYS A 16 14.18 -11.83 -3.49
C CYS A 16 14.85 -11.78 -2.10
N LEU A 17 15.75 -12.71 -1.82
CA LEU A 17 16.51 -12.75 -0.57
C LEU A 17 17.44 -11.55 -0.42
N VAL A 18 18.07 -11.08 -1.51
CA VAL A 18 18.89 -9.86 -1.50
C VAL A 18 18.03 -8.64 -1.16
N GLN A 19 16.83 -8.51 -1.75
CA GLN A 19 15.92 -7.42 -1.40
C GLN A 19 15.48 -7.49 0.08
N LEU A 20 15.16 -8.67 0.58
CA LEU A 20 14.79 -8.86 1.99
C LEU A 20 15.96 -8.54 2.94
N GLY A 21 17.16 -9.04 2.64
CA GLY A 21 18.35 -8.78 3.43
C GLY A 21 18.73 -7.30 3.46
N PHE A 22 18.59 -6.61 2.32
CA PHE A 22 18.77 -5.16 2.27
C PHE A 22 17.71 -4.44 3.12
N ALA A 23 16.43 -4.84 2.99
CA ALA A 23 15.37 -4.23 3.76
C ALA A 23 15.58 -4.39 5.28
N THR A 24 16.08 -5.54 5.75
CA THR A 24 16.40 -5.75 7.16
C THR A 24 17.59 -4.95 7.65
N VAL A 25 18.66 -4.85 6.86
CA VAL A 25 19.90 -4.14 7.27
C VAL A 25 19.69 -2.64 7.31
N PHE A 26 18.91 -2.10 6.37
CA PHE A 26 18.73 -0.65 6.22
C PHE A 26 17.46 -0.10 6.84
N ALA A 27 16.56 -0.94 7.38
CA ALA A 27 15.35 -0.48 8.08
C ALA A 27 15.69 0.57 9.17
N ASP A 28 16.75 0.33 9.94
CA ASP A 28 17.21 1.23 11.02
C ASP A 28 17.98 2.45 10.51
N HIS A 29 18.61 2.39 9.33
CA HIS A 29 19.30 3.56 8.77
C HIS A 29 18.33 4.63 8.27
N PHE A 30 17.15 4.20 7.80
CA PHE A 30 16.09 5.11 7.37
C PHE A 30 15.15 5.55 8.52
N LEU A 31 15.38 5.05 9.74
CA LEU A 31 14.90 5.66 10.98
C LEU A 31 15.58 7.02 11.24
N LEU A 32 16.81 7.21 10.74
CA LEU A 32 17.64 8.38 11.02
C LEU A 32 17.25 9.63 10.20
N GLU A 33 16.65 9.48 9.00
CA GLU A 33 16.11 10.61 8.23
C GLU A 33 14.86 11.24 8.88
N ARG A 34 14.26 10.57 9.86
CA ARG A 34 13.01 10.95 10.55
C ARG A 34 13.17 12.16 11.47
N THR A 35 14.41 12.50 11.87
CA THR A 35 14.71 13.62 12.77
C THR A 35 15.01 14.93 12.04
N MET A 36 15.00 14.93 10.70
CA MET A 36 15.47 16.06 9.89
C MET A 36 14.37 16.94 9.28
N ILE A 37 13.09 16.55 9.33
CA ILE A 37 12.00 17.24 8.63
C ILE A 37 11.01 17.81 9.65
N GLY A 38 11.05 19.13 9.86
CA GLY A 38 10.19 19.86 10.78
C GLY A 38 10.87 20.10 12.12
N GLY A 39 11.33 21.33 12.36
CA GLY A 39 12.02 21.69 13.59
C GLY A 39 11.21 21.28 14.83
N ASN A 40 11.91 20.83 15.88
CA ASN A 40 11.27 20.03 16.92
C ASN A 40 10.07 20.69 17.63
N ALA A 41 10.02 22.03 17.62
CA ALA A 41 8.97 22.80 18.28
C ALA A 41 7.61 22.75 17.54
N GLU A 42 7.59 22.77 16.20
CA GLU A 42 6.34 22.77 15.43
C GLU A 42 5.66 21.41 15.48
N LEU A 43 6.43 20.32 15.34
CA LEU A 43 5.94 18.96 15.52
C LEU A 43 5.40 18.77 16.95
N TYR A 44 6.11 19.27 17.96
CA TYR A 44 5.67 19.16 19.34
C TYR A 44 4.37 19.92 19.63
N ALA A 45 4.22 21.13 19.07
CA ALA A 45 2.98 21.90 19.17
C ALA A 45 1.80 21.16 18.50
N PHE A 46 2.03 20.60 17.31
CA PHE A 46 1.05 19.77 16.60
C PHE A 46 0.63 18.55 17.45
N LEU A 47 1.59 17.79 17.98
CA LEU A 47 1.31 16.61 18.79
C LEU A 47 0.51 16.96 20.04
N ARG A 48 0.88 18.04 20.73
CA ARG A 48 0.14 18.52 21.91
C ARG A 48 -1.30 18.87 21.58
N GLU A 49 -1.55 19.59 20.47
CA GLU A 49 -2.89 19.93 20.03
C GLU A 49 -3.74 18.69 19.72
N ARG A 50 -3.19 17.73 18.95
CA ARG A 50 -3.96 16.55 18.52
C ARG A 50 -4.19 15.55 19.64
N LEU A 51 -3.18 15.34 20.47
CA LEU A 51 -3.30 14.40 21.60
C LEU A 51 -4.07 14.99 22.79
N ALA A 52 -4.48 16.27 22.75
CA ALA A 52 -5.37 16.87 23.76
C ALA A 52 -6.76 16.20 23.84
N VAL A 53 -7.13 15.39 22.82
CA VAL A 53 -8.33 14.54 22.85
C VAL A 53 -8.22 13.43 23.90
N PHE A 54 -7.00 13.07 24.29
CA PHE A 54 -6.71 12.03 25.26
C PHE A 54 -6.38 12.64 26.62
N ASP A 55 -6.78 11.96 27.70
CA ASP A 55 -6.49 12.35 29.07
C ASP A 55 -5.08 11.86 29.46
N LEU A 56 -4.06 12.50 28.88
CA LEU A 56 -2.66 12.06 29.00
C LEU A 56 -1.85 12.93 29.98
N PRO A 57 -0.91 12.33 30.73
CA PRO A 57 0.00 13.10 31.55
C PRO A 57 1.00 13.90 30.66
N PRO A 58 1.50 15.06 31.13
CA PRO A 58 2.30 15.99 30.31
C PRO A 58 3.61 15.41 29.75
N ASP A 59 4.18 14.39 30.39
CA ASP A 59 5.40 13.70 29.99
C ASP A 59 5.16 12.65 28.88
N PHE A 60 3.91 12.24 28.64
CA PHE A 60 3.56 11.30 27.58
C PHE A 60 3.83 11.86 26.18
N TYR A 61 3.68 13.18 26.01
CA TYR A 61 3.91 13.87 24.74
C TYR A 61 5.39 13.81 24.32
N ASP A 62 6.33 13.83 25.27
CA ASP A 62 7.77 13.70 25.01
C ASP A 62 8.15 12.27 24.58
N ALA A 63 7.49 11.25 25.13
CA ALA A 63 7.71 9.85 24.77
C ALA A 63 7.15 9.50 23.38
N GLN A 64 6.01 10.10 22.99
CA GLN A 64 5.43 9.89 21.66
C GLN A 64 6.15 10.66 20.56
N TYR A 65 6.88 11.72 20.91
CA TYR A 65 7.71 12.49 19.98
C TYR A 65 8.68 11.61 19.17
N GLN A 66 9.23 10.56 19.79
CA GLN A 66 10.13 9.61 19.11
C GLN A 66 9.40 8.65 18.15
N ASN A 67 8.08 8.47 18.30
CA ASN A 67 7.24 7.59 17.48
C ASN A 67 6.35 8.35 16.48
N ALA A 68 6.25 9.67 16.61
CA ALA A 68 5.39 10.57 15.85
C ALA A 68 5.91 10.96 14.47
N ALA A 69 6.93 10.27 13.94
CA ALA A 69 7.62 10.61 12.68
C ALA A 69 6.71 10.67 11.43
N TYR A 70 5.43 10.31 11.57
CA TYR A 70 4.39 10.59 10.61
C TYR A 70 3.14 10.98 11.38
N ASP A 71 2.73 12.25 11.28
CA ASP A 71 1.49 12.81 11.82
C ASP A 71 0.26 11.88 11.66
N ASP A 72 0.28 11.05 10.60
CA ASP A 72 -0.66 9.95 10.34
C ASP A 72 -1.03 9.11 11.58
N ALA A 73 -0.05 8.67 12.37
CA ALA A 73 -0.31 7.76 13.49
C ALA A 73 -1.18 8.42 14.57
N VAL A 74 -0.98 9.72 14.79
CA VAL A 74 -1.74 10.49 15.76
C VAL A 74 -3.15 10.72 15.26
N ASP A 75 -3.34 11.08 13.98
CA ASP A 75 -4.68 11.22 13.42
C ASP A 75 -5.46 9.91 13.40
N TYR A 76 -4.81 8.76 13.14
CA TYR A 76 -5.48 7.47 13.29
C TYR A 76 -5.91 7.19 14.73
N LEU A 77 -5.02 7.45 15.71
CA LEU A 77 -5.35 7.27 17.13
C LEU A 77 -6.52 8.16 17.56
N VAL A 78 -6.52 9.44 17.15
CA VAL A 78 -7.63 10.39 17.41
C VAL A 78 -8.95 9.84 16.84
N GLY A 79 -8.92 9.30 15.61
CA GLY A 79 -10.09 8.67 14.99
C GLY A 79 -10.56 7.42 15.74
N ILE A 80 -9.62 6.57 16.20
CA ILE A 80 -9.91 5.37 16.99
C ILE A 80 -10.57 5.75 18.33
N ALA A 81 -10.17 6.88 18.91
CA ALA A 81 -10.77 7.46 20.11
C ALA A 81 -12.14 8.13 19.88
N GLY A 82 -12.66 8.07 18.63
CA GLY A 82 -13.96 8.59 18.25
C GLY A 82 -14.01 10.11 18.09
N ALA A 83 -12.87 10.77 17.91
CA ALA A 83 -12.80 12.20 17.64
C ALA A 83 -12.62 12.49 16.15
N GLU A 84 -12.85 13.76 15.77
CA GLU A 84 -12.75 14.19 14.38
C GLU A 84 -11.29 14.19 13.91
N THR A 85 -11.05 13.49 12.80
CA THR A 85 -9.73 13.41 12.15
C THR A 85 -9.62 14.40 11.01
N ARG A 86 -8.39 14.83 10.72
CA ARG A 86 -8.11 15.72 9.59
C ARG A 86 -8.25 14.97 8.27
N GLU A 87 -8.40 15.68 7.17
CA GLU A 87 -8.25 15.07 5.84
C GLU A 87 -6.78 14.62 5.64
N PRO A 88 -6.52 13.50 4.94
CA PRO A 88 -7.47 12.57 4.35
C PRO A 88 -7.96 11.47 5.31
N PHE A 89 -7.47 11.44 6.56
CA PHE A 89 -7.75 10.38 7.55
C PHE A 89 -9.23 10.24 7.89
N ARG A 90 -9.99 11.34 7.84
CA ARG A 90 -11.46 11.36 7.95
C ARG A 90 -12.17 10.36 7.03
N PHE A 91 -11.57 10.06 5.88
CA PHE A 91 -12.15 9.17 4.88
C PHE A 91 -11.56 7.75 4.92
N ARG A 92 -10.49 7.54 5.69
CA ARG A 92 -9.80 6.25 5.87
C ARG A 92 -10.43 5.44 7.01
N VAL A 93 -11.75 5.34 6.98
CA VAL A 93 -12.58 4.85 8.09
C VAL A 93 -12.42 3.35 8.37
N LEU A 94 -12.09 2.54 7.36
CA LEU A 94 -12.09 1.08 7.56
C LEU A 94 -10.99 0.63 8.52
N TYR A 95 -9.79 1.22 8.41
CA TYR A 95 -8.70 0.92 9.34
C TYR A 95 -9.05 1.37 10.77
N ILE A 96 -9.59 2.57 10.91
CA ILE A 96 -10.01 3.14 12.20
C ILE A 96 -11.04 2.22 12.87
N TRP A 97 -12.09 1.82 12.16
CA TRP A 97 -13.14 0.96 12.70
C TRP A 97 -12.63 -0.43 13.09
N LEU A 98 -11.73 -1.02 12.29
CA LEU A 98 -11.12 -2.32 12.62
C LEU A 98 -10.30 -2.24 13.90
N VAL A 99 -9.43 -1.23 14.03
CA VAL A 99 -8.63 -1.05 15.24
C VAL A 99 -9.50 -0.70 16.43
N GLN A 100 -10.47 0.19 16.27
CA GLN A 100 -11.41 0.58 17.33
C GLN A 100 -12.22 -0.61 17.84
N GLY A 101 -12.81 -1.40 16.94
CA GLY A 101 -13.57 -2.60 17.31
C GLY A 101 -12.71 -3.64 18.03
N LEU A 102 -11.47 -3.85 17.56
CA LEU A 102 -10.54 -4.76 18.25
C LEU A 102 -10.05 -4.22 19.59
N THR A 103 -9.85 -2.90 19.71
CA THR A 103 -9.51 -2.24 20.98
C THR A 103 -10.61 -2.46 21.99
N ALA A 104 -11.87 -2.23 21.60
CA ALA A 104 -13.03 -2.46 22.48
C ALA A 104 -13.18 -3.93 22.90
N LEU A 105 -12.71 -4.88 22.09
CA LEU A 105 -12.74 -6.32 22.41
C LEU A 105 -11.61 -6.74 23.37
N LEU A 106 -10.45 -6.10 23.28
CA LEU A 106 -9.22 -6.51 24.00
C LEU A 106 -8.96 -5.69 25.27
N SER A 107 -9.64 -4.57 25.45
CA SER A 107 -9.31 -3.59 26.48
C SER A 107 -10.35 -3.59 27.60
N ASP A 108 -9.87 -3.78 28.83
CA ASP A 108 -10.65 -3.55 30.05
C ASP A 108 -10.57 -2.08 30.53
N CYS A 109 -9.97 -1.19 29.73
CA CYS A 109 -9.82 0.21 30.12
C CYS A 109 -11.20 0.89 30.10
N GLU A 110 -11.47 1.72 31.11
CA GLU A 110 -12.74 2.45 31.25
C GLU A 110 -13.05 3.35 30.04
N THR A 111 -12.01 3.92 29.42
CA THR A 111 -12.14 4.73 28.20
C THR A 111 -10.96 4.50 27.24
N ILE A 112 -11.25 4.54 25.93
CA ILE A 112 -10.22 4.54 24.86
C ILE A 112 -9.34 5.80 24.92
N ARG A 113 -9.85 6.89 25.51
CA ARG A 113 -9.15 8.18 25.63
C ARG A 113 -8.09 8.23 26.74
N SER A 114 -8.07 7.24 27.63
CA SER A 114 -7.04 7.11 28.67
C SER A 114 -5.70 6.64 28.08
N GLY A 115 -4.60 6.83 28.83
CA GLY A 115 -3.30 6.25 28.46
C GLY A 115 -3.33 4.72 28.31
N CYS A 116 -4.11 4.04 29.14
CA CYS A 116 -4.41 2.60 29.04
C CYS A 116 -5.07 2.26 27.69
N GLY A 117 -6.12 3.00 27.33
CA GLY A 117 -6.85 2.82 26.08
C GLY A 117 -5.97 3.06 24.84
N LEU A 118 -5.07 4.04 24.91
CA LEU A 118 -4.13 4.36 23.84
C LEU A 118 -3.10 3.23 23.62
N GLN A 119 -2.60 2.61 24.70
CA GLN A 119 -1.75 1.42 24.61
C GLN A 119 -2.51 0.22 24.03
N ALA A 120 -3.76 0.01 24.45
CA ALA A 120 -4.61 -1.04 23.90
C ALA A 120 -4.87 -0.84 22.40
N ALA A 121 -5.13 0.41 21.97
CA ALA A 121 -5.30 0.76 20.57
C ALA A 121 -4.03 0.51 19.75
N ALA A 122 -2.86 0.87 20.27
CA ALA A 122 -1.58 0.59 19.62
C ALA A 122 -1.32 -0.92 19.49
N PHE A 123 -1.69 -1.71 20.50
CA PHE A 123 -1.60 -3.17 20.43
C PHE A 123 -2.57 -3.77 19.41
N ALA A 124 -3.84 -3.35 19.42
CA ALA A 124 -4.85 -3.74 18.45
C ALA A 124 -4.43 -3.40 17.02
N ALA A 125 -3.86 -2.21 16.79
CA ALA A 125 -3.31 -1.81 15.50
C ALA A 125 -2.20 -2.76 15.02
N LYS A 126 -1.29 -3.16 15.90
CA LYS A 126 -0.25 -4.16 15.56
C LYS A 126 -0.88 -5.50 15.17
N LEU A 127 -1.90 -5.97 15.88
CA LEU A 127 -2.61 -7.21 15.52
C LEU A 127 -3.29 -7.10 14.16
N VAL A 128 -3.96 -5.97 13.86
CA VAL A 128 -4.56 -5.71 12.54
C VAL A 128 -3.48 -5.72 11.45
N ASN A 129 -2.35 -5.04 11.67
CA ASN A 129 -1.24 -5.00 10.73
C ASN A 129 -0.65 -6.40 10.48
N TRP A 130 -0.33 -7.16 11.54
CA TRP A 130 0.20 -8.52 11.40
C TRP A 130 -0.80 -9.47 10.76
N GLY A 131 -2.09 -9.36 11.11
CA GLY A 131 -3.16 -10.09 10.44
C GLY A 131 -3.22 -9.78 8.94
N ALA A 132 -3.09 -8.51 8.56
CA ALA A 132 -3.06 -8.08 7.17
C ALA A 132 -1.79 -8.55 6.43
N ILE A 133 -0.62 -8.60 7.08
CA ILE A 133 0.62 -9.19 6.54
C ILE A 133 0.40 -10.67 6.23
N LEU A 134 -0.12 -11.44 7.20
CA LEU A 134 -0.38 -12.87 7.03
C LEU A 134 -1.44 -13.14 5.94
N ALA A 135 -2.52 -12.35 5.93
CA ALA A 135 -3.54 -12.42 4.89
C ALA A 135 -2.97 -12.09 3.51
N THR A 136 -2.08 -11.09 3.41
CA THR A 136 -1.39 -10.74 2.16
C THR A 136 -0.59 -11.93 1.66
N PHE A 137 0.24 -12.53 2.50
CA PHE A 137 1.02 -13.72 2.13
C PHE A 137 0.12 -14.86 1.65
N ALA A 138 -0.96 -15.15 2.38
CA ALA A 138 -1.92 -16.19 2.00
C ALA A 138 -2.60 -15.91 0.65
N VAL A 139 -2.98 -14.65 0.37
CA VAL A 139 -3.53 -14.21 -0.92
C VAL A 139 -2.52 -14.39 -2.04
N LEU A 140 -1.25 -14.04 -1.82
CA LEU A 140 -0.18 -14.22 -2.81
C LEU A 140 0.06 -15.70 -3.14
N VAL A 141 0.08 -16.58 -2.12
CA VAL A 141 0.15 -18.03 -2.34
C VAL A 141 -1.10 -18.54 -3.06
N ALA A 142 -2.29 -18.02 -2.73
CA ALA A 142 -3.55 -18.40 -3.38
C ALA A 142 -3.62 -17.97 -4.86
N ALA A 143 -2.88 -16.93 -5.27
CA ALA A 143 -2.75 -16.52 -6.66
C ALA A 143 -1.96 -17.53 -7.52
N ALA A 144 -1.20 -18.44 -6.90
CA ALA A 144 -0.47 -19.47 -7.61
C ALA A 144 -1.39 -20.59 -8.11
N PRO A 145 -1.12 -21.16 -9.31
CA PRO A 145 -1.71 -22.42 -9.72
C PRO A 145 -1.49 -23.49 -8.63
N ARG A 146 -2.51 -24.32 -8.36
CA ARG A 146 -2.48 -25.30 -7.25
C ARG A 146 -1.19 -26.14 -7.21
N VAL A 147 -0.71 -26.60 -8.36
CA VAL A 147 0.48 -27.44 -8.50
C VAL A 147 1.81 -26.70 -8.23
N ARG A 148 1.79 -25.39 -7.99
CA ARG A 148 2.97 -24.54 -7.83
C ARG A 148 3.00 -23.76 -6.52
N ARG A 149 1.99 -23.90 -5.66
CA ARG A 149 1.88 -23.13 -4.40
C ARG A 149 3.12 -23.25 -3.51
N ASP A 150 3.66 -24.46 -3.42
CA ASP A 150 4.84 -24.75 -2.59
C ASP A 150 6.17 -24.59 -3.34
N SER A 151 6.13 -24.06 -4.57
CA SER A 151 7.37 -23.85 -5.32
C SER A 151 8.22 -22.75 -4.68
N PRO A 152 9.57 -22.89 -4.62
CA PRO A 152 10.44 -21.89 -4.04
C PRO A 152 10.27 -20.48 -4.63
N VAL A 153 9.92 -20.39 -5.92
CA VAL A 153 9.67 -19.11 -6.58
C VAL A 153 8.35 -18.48 -6.14
N THR A 154 7.29 -19.27 -5.94
CA THR A 154 6.03 -18.74 -5.40
C THR A 154 6.24 -18.22 -3.99
N LEU A 155 6.90 -19.01 -3.13
CA LEU A 155 7.17 -18.60 -1.75
C LEU A 155 8.08 -17.38 -1.68
N ALA A 156 9.11 -17.30 -2.52
CA ALA A 156 10.00 -16.13 -2.57
C ALA A 156 9.29 -14.86 -3.04
N LEU A 157 8.48 -14.95 -4.10
CA LEU A 157 7.68 -13.81 -4.59
C LEU A 157 6.62 -13.41 -3.56
N ALA A 158 5.98 -14.36 -2.90
CA ALA A 158 5.01 -14.09 -1.84
C ALA A 158 5.70 -13.40 -0.65
N ALA A 159 6.90 -13.85 -0.26
CA ALA A 159 7.68 -13.24 0.80
C ALA A 159 8.08 -11.79 0.45
N VAL A 160 8.60 -11.52 -0.75
CA VAL A 160 8.96 -10.15 -1.17
C VAL A 160 7.76 -9.25 -1.33
N GLY A 161 6.65 -9.76 -1.87
CA GLY A 161 5.41 -9.01 -1.98
C GLY A 161 4.83 -8.64 -0.62
N THR A 162 5.03 -9.50 0.38
CA THR A 162 4.52 -9.29 1.75
C THR A 162 5.47 -8.41 2.56
N PHE A 163 6.74 -8.77 2.64
CA PHE A 163 7.78 -8.12 3.46
C PHE A 163 8.59 -7.11 2.66
N SER A 164 7.89 -6.23 1.93
CA SER A 164 8.52 -5.10 1.27
C SER A 164 9.11 -4.12 2.29
N PHE A 165 10.07 -3.29 1.86
CA PHE A 165 10.64 -2.24 2.71
C PHE A 165 9.56 -1.35 3.35
N GLY A 166 8.52 -0.98 2.59
CA GLY A 166 7.41 -0.18 3.11
C GLY A 166 6.63 -0.90 4.21
N THR A 167 6.39 -2.21 4.07
CA THR A 167 5.72 -3.02 5.09
C THR A 167 6.54 -3.07 6.38
N LEU A 168 7.84 -3.39 6.28
CA LEU A 168 8.72 -3.52 7.45
C LEU A 168 8.84 -2.19 8.22
N MET A 169 8.90 -1.08 7.50
CA MET A 169 8.98 0.26 8.08
C MET A 169 7.69 0.72 8.74
N THR A 170 6.52 0.21 8.32
CA THR A 170 5.21 0.68 8.79
C THR A 170 4.53 -0.30 9.76
N ALA A 171 4.97 -1.57 9.82
CA ALA A 171 4.39 -2.59 10.69
C ALA A 171 4.31 -2.25 12.18
N PRO A 172 5.31 -1.57 12.77
CA PRO A 172 5.23 -1.18 14.17
C PRO A 172 4.22 -0.07 14.48
N PHE A 173 3.71 0.64 13.45
CA PHE A 173 2.96 1.89 13.60
C PHE A 173 1.45 1.71 13.38
N VAL A 174 0.67 2.62 13.95
CA VAL A 174 -0.78 2.71 13.74
C VAL A 174 -1.04 3.37 12.39
N MET A 175 -1.06 2.57 11.32
CA MET A 175 -1.12 3.08 9.94
C MET A 175 -1.86 2.11 9.00
N ALA A 176 -2.64 2.65 8.07
CA ALA A 176 -3.41 1.87 7.11
C ALA A 176 -2.59 1.31 5.92
N ASP A 177 -1.29 1.62 5.80
CA ASP A 177 -0.43 1.25 4.67
C ASP A 177 -0.39 -0.25 4.40
N ILE A 178 -0.31 -1.06 5.46
CA ILE A 178 -0.26 -2.52 5.34
C ILE A 178 -1.59 -3.08 4.85
N LEU A 179 -2.70 -2.54 5.36
CA LEU A 179 -4.03 -2.93 4.91
C LEU A 179 -4.25 -2.56 3.44
N SER A 180 -3.69 -1.43 2.98
CA SER A 180 -3.66 -1.08 1.55
C SER A 180 -2.89 -2.11 0.72
N GLY A 181 -1.80 -2.69 1.26
CA GLY A 181 -1.09 -3.79 0.61
C GLY A 181 -1.97 -5.03 0.40
N LEU A 182 -2.77 -5.41 1.41
CA LEU A 182 -3.73 -6.51 1.31
C LEU A 182 -4.80 -6.24 0.24
N VAL A 183 -5.35 -5.01 0.20
CA VAL A 183 -6.33 -4.59 -0.82
C VAL A 183 -5.77 -4.77 -2.22
N PHE A 184 -4.52 -4.33 -2.45
CA PHE A 184 -3.85 -4.48 -3.75
C PHE A 184 -3.62 -5.95 -4.11
N ALA A 185 -3.22 -6.79 -3.15
CA ALA A 185 -3.07 -8.24 -3.34
C ALA A 185 -4.40 -8.90 -3.74
N LEU A 186 -5.48 -8.58 -3.03
CA LEU A 186 -6.82 -9.11 -3.28
C LEU A 186 -7.36 -8.65 -4.64
N ALA A 187 -7.17 -7.38 -5.00
CA ALA A 187 -7.57 -6.86 -6.31
C ALA A 187 -6.84 -7.60 -7.43
N ALA A 188 -5.53 -7.83 -7.31
CA ALA A 188 -4.80 -8.66 -8.26
C ALA A 188 -5.37 -10.08 -8.34
N LEU A 189 -5.60 -10.73 -7.19
CA LEU A 189 -6.15 -12.08 -7.15
C LEU A 189 -7.51 -12.16 -7.88
N PHE A 190 -8.44 -11.26 -7.57
CA PHE A 190 -9.77 -11.28 -8.17
C PHE A 190 -9.77 -10.93 -9.65
N TYR A 191 -8.90 -10.01 -10.08
CA TYR A 191 -8.67 -9.73 -11.49
C TYR A 191 -8.12 -10.97 -12.23
N LEU A 192 -7.13 -11.67 -11.65
CA LEU A 192 -6.54 -12.88 -12.22
C LEU A 192 -7.52 -14.06 -12.27
N GLN A 193 -8.47 -14.10 -11.33
CA GLN A 193 -9.51 -15.13 -11.25
C GLN A 193 -10.81 -14.74 -11.98
N HIS A 194 -10.84 -13.60 -12.67
CA HIS A 194 -12.04 -13.11 -13.37
C HIS A 194 -13.27 -12.94 -12.46
N ARG A 195 -13.04 -12.60 -11.19
CA ARG A 195 -14.11 -12.37 -10.20
C ARG A 195 -14.48 -10.89 -10.16
N PHE A 196 -15.18 -10.42 -11.19
CA PHE A 196 -15.50 -9.00 -11.39
C PHE A 196 -16.15 -8.32 -10.17
N LEU A 197 -17.20 -8.92 -9.61
CA LEU A 197 -17.89 -8.33 -8.44
C LEU A 197 -16.97 -8.24 -7.20
N ALA A 198 -16.14 -9.26 -6.98
CA ALA A 198 -15.19 -9.25 -5.87
C ALA A 198 -14.07 -8.21 -6.08
N LEU A 199 -13.61 -8.04 -7.32
CA LEU A 199 -12.68 -6.97 -7.69
C LEU A 199 -13.27 -5.59 -7.40
N VAL A 200 -14.48 -5.31 -7.89
CA VAL A 200 -15.17 -4.03 -7.65
C VAL A 200 -15.32 -3.78 -6.14
N ALA A 201 -15.87 -4.75 -5.40
CA ALA A 201 -16.05 -4.63 -3.96
C ALA A 201 -14.72 -4.38 -3.21
N THR A 202 -13.64 -5.04 -3.62
CA THR A 202 -12.31 -4.86 -3.03
C THR A 202 -11.75 -3.47 -3.29
N VAL A 203 -11.90 -2.94 -4.52
CA VAL A 203 -11.43 -1.58 -4.85
C VAL A 203 -12.26 -0.54 -4.09
N CYS A 204 -13.57 -0.72 -4.02
CA CYS A 204 -14.47 0.17 -3.28
C CYS A 204 -14.15 0.18 -1.78
N ALA A 205 -13.97 -0.98 -1.15
CA ALA A 205 -13.52 -1.08 0.23
C ALA A 205 -12.10 -0.50 0.41
N GLY A 206 -11.24 -0.69 -0.59
CA GLY A 206 -9.89 -0.13 -0.66
C GLY A 206 -9.85 1.38 -0.51
N ILE A 207 -10.78 2.10 -1.15
CA ILE A 207 -10.88 3.57 -1.02
C ILE A 207 -11.11 4.00 0.43
N LEU A 208 -11.88 3.21 1.19
CA LEU A 208 -12.13 3.46 2.63
C LEU A 208 -10.95 3.10 3.52
N VAL A 209 -9.95 2.38 3.00
CA VAL A 209 -8.66 2.13 3.66
C VAL A 209 -7.69 3.25 3.30
N LYS A 210 -7.52 3.50 2.01
CA LYS A 210 -6.59 4.47 1.46
C LYS A 210 -7.04 4.91 0.07
N GLU A 211 -7.11 6.21 -0.14
CA GLU A 211 -7.56 6.85 -1.37
C GLU A 211 -6.75 6.43 -2.61
N ILE A 212 -5.49 6.01 -2.43
CA ILE A 212 -4.67 5.55 -3.56
C ILE A 212 -5.23 4.29 -4.24
N SER A 213 -6.10 3.53 -3.58
CA SER A 213 -6.80 2.40 -4.20
C SER A 213 -7.67 2.79 -5.40
N ILE A 214 -7.99 4.08 -5.61
CA ILE A 214 -8.68 4.57 -6.82
C ILE A 214 -7.94 4.13 -8.09
N VAL A 215 -6.60 4.07 -8.07
CA VAL A 215 -5.79 3.64 -9.24
C VAL A 215 -6.05 2.20 -9.67
N LEU A 216 -6.64 1.38 -8.81
CA LEU A 216 -7.06 0.01 -9.15
C LEU A 216 -8.27 -0.01 -10.10
N GLY A 217 -8.92 1.13 -10.35
CA GLY A 217 -9.91 1.29 -11.42
C GLY A 217 -9.38 0.88 -12.80
N VAL A 218 -8.06 0.94 -13.01
CA VAL A 218 -7.40 0.40 -14.22
C VAL A 218 -7.68 -1.09 -14.41
N LEU A 219 -7.70 -1.89 -13.33
CA LEU A 219 -8.00 -3.33 -13.41
C LEU A 219 -9.48 -3.59 -13.74
N ILE A 220 -10.39 -2.76 -13.24
CA ILE A 220 -11.83 -2.85 -13.55
C ILE A 220 -12.05 -2.54 -15.04
N ALA A 221 -11.46 -1.45 -15.53
CA ALA A 221 -11.53 -1.08 -16.95
C ALA A 221 -10.93 -2.17 -17.84
N ALA A 222 -9.77 -2.72 -17.46
CA ALA A 222 -9.12 -3.81 -18.18
C ALA A 222 -9.98 -5.09 -18.22
N GLU A 223 -10.65 -5.45 -17.13
CA GLU A 223 -11.53 -6.61 -17.09
C GLU A 223 -12.77 -6.41 -17.98
N LEU A 224 -13.32 -5.19 -18.03
CA LEU A 224 -14.42 -4.86 -18.94
C LEU A 224 -14.00 -4.84 -20.40
N LEU A 225 -12.77 -4.42 -20.71
CA LEU A 225 -12.19 -4.47 -22.07
C LEU A 225 -12.05 -5.89 -22.61
N ARG A 226 -11.85 -6.88 -21.73
CA ARG A 226 -11.75 -8.29 -22.11
C ARG A 226 -13.07 -8.91 -22.53
N ALA A 227 -14.19 -8.35 -22.09
CA ALA A 227 -15.50 -8.81 -22.51
C ALA A 227 -15.79 -8.27 -23.92
N ASP A 228 -15.78 -9.16 -24.92
CA ASP A 228 -16.09 -8.80 -26.31
C ASP A 228 -17.39 -8.00 -26.39
N ARG A 229 -17.36 -6.92 -27.20
CA ARG A 229 -18.52 -6.07 -27.56
C ARG A 229 -19.06 -5.14 -26.45
N ARG A 230 -18.32 -4.89 -25.37
CA ARG A 230 -18.72 -3.83 -24.43
C ARG A 230 -18.52 -2.43 -25.06
N PRO A 231 -19.49 -1.51 -24.94
CA PRO A 231 -19.32 -0.15 -25.43
C PRO A 231 -18.25 0.58 -24.60
N LEU A 232 -17.42 1.40 -25.25
CA LEU A 232 -16.35 2.17 -24.60
C LEU A 232 -16.87 2.98 -23.41
N ALA A 233 -18.08 3.54 -23.50
CA ALA A 233 -18.72 4.29 -22.42
C ALA A 233 -18.88 3.46 -21.14
N LEU A 234 -19.24 2.17 -21.23
CA LEU A 234 -19.37 1.29 -20.06
C LEU A 234 -18.01 0.99 -19.43
N ILE A 235 -16.98 0.84 -20.25
CA ILE A 235 -15.61 0.56 -19.82
C ILE A 235 -15.07 1.77 -19.04
N LEU A 236 -15.24 2.97 -19.60
CA LEU A 236 -14.86 4.23 -18.95
C LEU A 236 -15.66 4.45 -17.66
N ALA A 237 -16.97 4.20 -17.68
CA ALA A 237 -17.82 4.31 -16.50
C ALA A 237 -17.40 3.33 -15.39
N GLY A 238 -17.11 2.07 -15.74
CA GLY A 238 -16.62 1.07 -14.79
C GLY A 238 -15.25 1.42 -14.22
N GLY A 239 -14.32 1.89 -15.06
CA GLY A 239 -13.01 2.36 -14.61
C GLY A 239 -13.07 3.61 -13.72
N ALA A 240 -14.04 4.49 -13.95
CA ALA A 240 -14.28 5.70 -13.15
C ALA A 240 -15.13 5.47 -11.89
N LEU A 241 -15.76 4.30 -11.74
CA LEU A 241 -16.60 3.97 -10.58
C LEU A 241 -15.88 4.18 -9.24
N PRO A 242 -14.61 3.75 -9.04
CA PRO A 242 -13.86 4.04 -7.82
C PRO A 242 -13.75 5.54 -7.53
N LEU A 243 -13.51 6.36 -8.55
CA LEU A 243 -13.42 7.81 -8.40
C LEU A 243 -14.78 8.41 -8.00
N ALA A 244 -15.86 7.97 -8.64
CA ALA A 244 -17.22 8.42 -8.29
C ALA A 244 -17.58 8.07 -6.84
N LEU A 245 -17.23 6.86 -6.39
CA LEU A 245 -17.43 6.44 -5.00
C LEU A 245 -16.61 7.30 -4.03
N PHE A 246 -15.34 7.55 -4.34
CA PHE A 246 -14.47 8.40 -3.52
C PHE A 246 -15.08 9.80 -3.34
N VAL A 247 -15.51 10.42 -4.44
CA VAL A 247 -16.17 11.73 -4.41
C VAL A 247 -17.47 11.67 -3.59
N ALA A 248 -18.31 10.65 -3.80
CA ALA A 248 -19.58 10.50 -3.09
C ALA A 248 -19.38 10.36 -1.57
N VAL A 249 -18.41 9.55 -1.14
CA VAL A 249 -18.07 9.38 0.29
C VAL A 249 -17.62 10.69 0.91
N ARG A 250 -16.79 11.47 0.19
CA ARG A 250 -16.32 12.78 0.67
C ARG A 250 -17.44 13.78 0.85
N VAL A 251 -18.30 13.90 -0.15
CA VAL A 251 -19.48 14.78 -0.09
C VAL A 251 -20.40 14.37 1.05
N ALA A 252 -20.67 13.07 1.21
CA ALA A 252 -21.51 12.56 2.29
C ALA A 252 -20.92 12.82 3.68
N LEU A 253 -19.59 12.85 3.80
CA LEU A 253 -18.89 13.17 5.05
C LEU A 253 -18.59 14.65 5.23
N GLY A 254 -19.09 15.54 4.37
CA GLY A 254 -18.96 17.00 4.49
C GLY A 254 -17.56 17.54 4.19
N GLY A 255 -16.73 16.79 3.45
CA GLY A 255 -15.41 17.22 3.01
C GLY A 255 -15.40 17.80 1.59
N ASP A 256 -14.28 18.41 1.20
CA ASP A 256 -14.10 18.85 -0.18
C ASP A 256 -13.98 17.62 -1.11
N PRO A 257 -14.81 17.53 -2.18
CA PRO A 257 -14.83 16.41 -3.11
C PRO A 257 -13.52 16.22 -3.88
N LEU A 258 -12.74 17.28 -4.07
CA LEU A 258 -11.50 17.28 -4.86
C LEU A 258 -10.24 17.41 -4.00
N SER A 259 -10.40 17.75 -2.73
CA SER A 259 -9.29 17.75 -1.79
C SER A 259 -8.65 16.35 -1.75
N LEU A 260 -7.33 16.29 -1.79
CA LEU A 260 -6.56 15.10 -1.44
C LEU A 260 -5.78 15.33 -0.13
N ASN A 261 -6.15 16.39 0.60
CA ASN A 261 -5.35 17.19 1.53
C ASN A 261 -4.20 16.48 2.24
N TYR A 262 -3.03 16.49 1.59
CA TYR A 262 -1.73 16.46 2.26
C TYR A 262 -1.29 17.91 2.61
N GLY A 263 -2.23 18.76 3.04
CA GLY A 263 -2.01 20.19 3.26
C GLY A 263 -2.06 21.07 2.00
N TRP A 264 -2.91 20.74 1.01
CA TRP A 264 -3.06 21.51 -0.23
C TRP A 264 -4.52 21.86 -0.49
N ASP A 265 -4.85 23.14 -0.41
CA ASP A 265 -6.13 23.62 -0.86
C ASP A 265 -6.11 23.84 -2.39
N VAL A 266 -6.41 22.77 -3.13
CA VAL A 266 -6.52 22.79 -4.60
C VAL A 266 -7.57 23.82 -5.04
N SER A 267 -8.62 24.04 -4.23
CA SER A 267 -9.68 25.01 -4.52
C SER A 267 -9.20 26.46 -4.41
N ARG A 268 -8.13 26.71 -3.65
CA ARG A 268 -7.44 28.02 -3.53
C ARG A 268 -6.25 28.19 -4.48
N GLY A 269 -5.95 27.20 -5.32
CA GLY A 269 -4.83 27.26 -6.24
C GLY A 269 -3.46 27.05 -5.58
N GLU A 270 -3.42 26.52 -4.36
CA GLU A 270 -2.19 26.20 -3.61
C GLU A 270 -1.54 24.89 -4.10
N PHE A 271 -1.42 24.71 -5.42
CA PHE A 271 -0.57 23.67 -5.98
C PHE A 271 0.89 24.13 -5.87
N GLU A 272 1.43 24.12 -4.65
CA GLU A 272 2.81 24.51 -4.41
C GLU A 272 3.77 23.42 -4.95
N ILE A 273 4.17 23.55 -6.22
CA ILE A 273 5.30 22.80 -6.82
C ILE A 273 6.58 22.95 -5.97
N ARG A 274 6.65 23.95 -5.08
CA ARG A 274 7.69 24.11 -4.06
C ARG A 274 7.90 22.84 -3.23
N TYR A 275 6.86 22.08 -2.88
CA TYR A 275 7.02 20.82 -2.13
C TYR A 275 7.73 19.75 -2.96
N PHE A 276 7.37 19.64 -4.25
CA PHE A 276 8.07 18.80 -5.22
C PHE A 276 9.53 19.23 -5.37
N PHE A 277 9.82 20.53 -5.51
CA PHE A 277 11.20 21.02 -5.64
C PHE A 277 12.04 20.83 -4.36
N MET A 278 11.43 20.98 -3.19
CA MET A 278 12.07 20.74 -1.89
C MET A 278 12.45 19.26 -1.72
N HIS A 279 11.53 18.34 -2.02
CA HIS A 279 11.80 16.90 -1.99
C HIS A 279 12.72 16.46 -3.15
N ALA A 280 12.62 17.09 -4.33
CA ALA A 280 13.47 16.77 -5.48
C ALA A 280 14.94 17.16 -5.25
N LYS A 281 15.19 18.30 -4.59
CA LYS A 281 16.55 18.79 -4.33
C LYS A 281 17.27 18.00 -3.23
N GLY A 282 16.57 17.50 -2.21
CA GLY A 282 17.20 16.84 -1.06
C GLY A 282 16.91 15.33 -0.92
N LEU A 283 15.77 14.85 -1.41
CA LEU A 283 15.24 13.52 -1.08
C LEU A 283 15.02 12.62 -2.32
N PHE A 284 15.33 13.10 -3.52
CA PHE A 284 15.11 12.33 -4.76
C PHE A 284 15.92 11.02 -4.81
N VAL A 285 17.21 11.07 -4.44
CA VAL A 285 18.07 9.87 -4.40
C VAL A 285 17.59 8.90 -3.32
N PRO A 286 17.37 9.31 -2.05
CA PRO A 286 16.73 8.45 -1.05
C PRO A 286 15.39 7.87 -1.51
N PHE A 287 14.53 8.67 -2.16
CA PHE A 287 13.26 8.23 -2.72
C PHE A 287 13.44 7.12 -3.75
N LEU A 288 14.29 7.33 -4.75
CA LEU A 288 14.52 6.34 -5.82
C LEU A 288 15.13 5.05 -5.27
N THR A 289 16.10 5.17 -4.36
CA THR A 289 16.70 4.05 -3.63
C THR A 289 15.62 3.25 -2.91
N LYS A 290 14.76 3.91 -2.15
CA LYS A 290 13.68 3.28 -1.40
C LYS A 290 12.58 2.69 -2.30
N VAL A 291 12.27 3.29 -3.46
CA VAL A 291 11.37 2.69 -4.47
C VAL A 291 12.00 1.43 -5.06
N LEU A 292 13.30 1.45 -5.37
CA LEU A 292 14.04 0.29 -5.87
C LEU A 292 14.03 -0.86 -4.84
N PHE A 293 14.17 -0.58 -3.55
CA PHE A 293 14.15 -1.61 -2.51
C PHE A 293 12.74 -1.97 -2.01
N GLY A 294 11.75 -1.12 -2.23
CA GLY A 294 10.34 -1.41 -1.94
C GLY A 294 9.71 -2.31 -3.00
N VAL A 295 9.86 -1.94 -4.28
CA VAL A 295 9.12 -2.57 -5.39
C VAL A 295 10.02 -3.01 -6.55
N GLY A 296 11.34 -2.78 -6.48
CA GLY A 296 12.24 -2.94 -7.61
C GLY A 296 12.38 -4.36 -8.15
N VAL A 297 12.55 -5.40 -7.30
CA VAL A 297 12.65 -6.78 -7.84
C VAL A 297 11.34 -7.20 -8.52
N PRO A 298 10.15 -7.05 -7.91
CA PRO A 298 8.88 -7.31 -8.60
C PRO A 298 8.70 -6.48 -9.88
N LEU A 299 9.11 -5.20 -9.87
CA LEU A 299 9.02 -4.33 -11.04
C LEU A 299 9.92 -4.78 -12.18
N LEU A 300 11.19 -5.10 -11.90
CA LEU A 300 12.15 -5.59 -12.90
C LEU A 300 11.68 -6.93 -13.48
N LEU A 301 11.17 -7.82 -12.65
CA LEU A 301 10.59 -9.09 -13.09
C LEU A 301 9.34 -8.88 -13.96
N LEU A 302 8.47 -7.93 -13.62
CA LEU A 302 7.32 -7.56 -14.44
C LEU A 302 7.78 -7.06 -15.82
N LEU A 303 8.73 -6.11 -15.85
CA LEU A 303 9.26 -5.56 -17.10
C LEU A 303 9.90 -6.63 -17.99
N ALA A 304 10.61 -7.58 -17.39
CA ALA A 304 11.14 -8.74 -18.09
C ALA A 304 10.01 -9.64 -18.64
N ALA A 305 8.97 -9.89 -17.83
CA ALA A 305 7.83 -10.72 -18.22
C ALA A 305 6.97 -10.10 -19.33
N LEU A 306 6.85 -8.77 -19.38
CA LEU A 306 6.12 -8.04 -20.44
C LEU A 306 6.76 -8.20 -21.83
N ARG A 307 8.05 -8.59 -21.90
CA ARG A 307 8.69 -8.92 -23.18
C ARG A 307 8.12 -10.19 -23.82
N ASN A 308 7.43 -11.04 -23.06
CA ASN A 308 6.78 -12.24 -23.57
C ASN A 308 5.38 -11.92 -24.10
N ASP A 309 5.19 -12.04 -25.43
CA ASP A 309 3.92 -11.72 -26.10
C ASP A 309 2.72 -12.52 -25.57
N ALA A 310 2.94 -13.73 -25.04
CA ALA A 310 1.84 -14.54 -24.50
C ALA A 310 1.36 -14.04 -23.13
N ALA A 311 2.26 -13.50 -22.30
CA ALA A 311 1.92 -12.99 -20.97
C ALA A 311 1.56 -11.49 -21.02
N ARG A 312 2.03 -10.75 -22.03
CA ARG A 312 1.87 -9.30 -22.15
C ARG A 312 0.43 -8.81 -21.99
N PRO A 313 -0.60 -9.38 -22.65
CA PRO A 313 -1.97 -8.89 -22.52
C PRO A 313 -2.51 -8.98 -21.10
N ALA A 314 -2.11 -10.02 -20.35
CA ALA A 314 -2.53 -10.22 -18.97
C ALA A 314 -1.77 -9.34 -17.97
N LEU A 315 -0.51 -9.03 -18.27
CA LEU A 315 0.38 -8.25 -17.41
C LEU A 315 0.30 -6.73 -17.64
N LEU A 316 -0.12 -6.28 -18.83
CA LEU A 316 -0.17 -4.86 -19.20
C LEU A 316 -1.04 -4.02 -18.24
N PRO A 317 -2.20 -4.50 -17.75
CA PRO A 317 -3.00 -3.71 -16.80
C PRO A 317 -2.31 -3.47 -15.46
N PHE A 318 -1.48 -4.41 -14.99
CA PHE A 318 -0.65 -4.20 -13.80
C PHE A 318 0.43 -3.13 -14.04
N ALA A 319 1.03 -3.11 -15.23
CA ALA A 319 1.94 -2.03 -15.62
C ALA A 319 1.23 -0.67 -15.66
N GLY A 320 -0.02 -0.64 -16.13
CA GLY A 320 -0.88 0.54 -16.09
C GLY A 320 -1.13 1.06 -14.68
N VAL A 321 -1.44 0.16 -13.72
CA VAL A 321 -1.56 0.51 -12.29
C VAL A 321 -0.24 1.07 -11.74
N CYS A 322 0.89 0.44 -12.04
CA CYS A 322 2.21 0.95 -11.61
C CYS A 322 2.49 2.34 -12.17
N ALA A 323 2.24 2.57 -13.47
CA ALA A 323 2.44 3.86 -14.10
C ALA A 323 1.53 4.91 -13.47
N ALA A 324 0.24 4.63 -13.30
CA ALA A 324 -0.71 5.53 -12.66
C ALA A 324 -0.29 5.90 -11.23
N LEU A 325 0.18 4.94 -10.45
CA LEU A 325 0.62 5.17 -9.07
C LEU A 325 1.92 5.98 -9.00
N LEU A 326 2.91 5.69 -9.86
CA LEU A 326 4.15 6.47 -9.92
C LEU A 326 3.87 7.91 -10.35
N VAL A 327 3.00 8.09 -11.34
CA VAL A 327 2.55 9.41 -11.80
C VAL A 327 1.80 10.15 -10.68
N ALA A 328 0.89 9.49 -9.97
CA ALA A 328 0.20 10.07 -8.82
C ALA A 328 1.20 10.46 -7.71
N ASN A 329 2.20 9.62 -7.43
CA ASN A 329 3.19 9.90 -6.40
C ASN A 329 4.12 11.09 -6.77
N LEU A 330 4.41 11.27 -8.07
CA LEU A 330 5.15 12.43 -8.58
C LEU A 330 4.31 13.71 -8.52
N PHE A 331 3.06 13.66 -8.99
CA PHE A 331 2.18 14.84 -9.03
C PHE A 331 1.68 15.28 -7.66
N LEU A 332 1.43 14.33 -6.77
CA LEU A 332 1.11 14.62 -5.38
C LEU A 332 2.35 14.97 -4.58
N ALA A 333 3.52 15.20 -5.21
CA ALA A 333 4.77 15.64 -4.57
C ALA A 333 5.15 14.90 -3.27
N SER A 334 4.57 13.73 -3.01
CA SER A 334 4.63 13.15 -1.67
C SER A 334 6.04 12.63 -1.46
N MET A 335 6.67 12.11 -2.53
CA MET A 335 7.95 11.40 -2.50
C MET A 335 8.04 10.43 -1.32
N VAL A 336 6.90 9.96 -0.80
CA VAL A 336 6.85 9.05 0.33
C VAL A 336 6.78 7.66 -0.24
N VAL A 337 7.82 6.87 0.04
CA VAL A 337 7.97 5.51 -0.49
C VAL A 337 6.83 4.61 -0.03
N ARG A 338 6.22 4.91 1.13
CA ARG A 338 5.05 4.17 1.63
C ARG A 338 3.87 4.19 0.65
N VAL A 339 3.79 5.19 -0.24
CA VAL A 339 2.75 5.30 -1.27
C VAL A 339 2.93 4.25 -2.37
N THR A 340 4.16 3.83 -2.67
CA THR A 340 4.44 2.76 -3.65
C THR A 340 4.47 1.36 -3.04
N ALA A 341 4.54 1.24 -1.72
CA ALA A 341 4.58 -0.05 -1.02
C ALA A 341 3.46 -1.03 -1.42
N PRO A 342 2.19 -0.60 -1.65
CA PRO A 342 1.13 -1.50 -2.11
C PRO A 342 1.35 -2.12 -3.50
N LEU A 343 2.27 -1.58 -4.31
CA LEU A 343 2.61 -2.19 -5.60
C LEU A 343 3.37 -3.51 -5.43
N ALA A 344 4.16 -3.70 -4.37
CA ALA A 344 4.92 -4.93 -4.16
C ALA A 344 4.02 -6.18 -4.12
N PRO A 345 2.95 -6.25 -3.29
CA PRO A 345 2.06 -7.39 -3.30
C PRO A 345 1.24 -7.50 -4.60
N LEU A 346 0.82 -6.38 -5.21
CA LEU A 346 0.13 -6.40 -6.51
C LEU A 346 0.97 -7.10 -7.59
N LEU A 347 2.23 -6.68 -7.72
CA LEU A 347 3.16 -7.20 -8.72
C LEU A 347 3.56 -8.65 -8.43
N ALA A 348 3.77 -8.98 -7.15
CA ALA A 348 4.02 -10.36 -6.74
C ALA A 348 2.87 -11.28 -7.14
N ALA A 349 1.61 -10.89 -6.93
CA ALA A 349 0.45 -11.69 -7.34
C ALA A 349 0.42 -11.93 -8.86
N ALA A 350 0.62 -10.88 -9.66
CA ALA A 350 0.68 -10.97 -11.11
C ALA A 350 1.79 -11.92 -11.59
N LEU A 351 2.99 -11.77 -11.02
CA LEU A 351 4.16 -12.60 -11.33
C LEU A 351 3.98 -14.04 -10.89
N ILE A 352 3.38 -14.31 -9.72
CA ILE A 352 3.12 -15.66 -9.23
C ILE A 352 2.17 -16.39 -10.18
N ALA A 353 1.07 -15.74 -10.59
CA ALA A 353 0.11 -16.33 -11.53
C ALA A 353 0.75 -16.62 -12.90
N HIS A 354 1.70 -15.78 -13.33
CA HIS A 354 2.34 -15.88 -14.64
C HIS A 354 3.72 -16.54 -14.61
N ALA A 355 4.23 -16.93 -13.44
CA ALA A 355 5.52 -17.58 -13.30
C ALA A 355 5.57 -18.83 -14.16
N GLY A 356 4.45 -19.54 -14.29
CA GLY A 356 4.32 -20.72 -15.16
C GLY A 356 4.60 -20.48 -16.63
N LEU A 357 4.18 -19.34 -17.17
CA LEU A 357 4.43 -18.95 -18.55
C LEU A 357 5.90 -18.53 -18.78
N LEU A 358 6.58 -18.04 -17.74
CA LEU A 358 8.03 -17.82 -17.74
C LEU A 358 8.81 -19.14 -17.69
N TYR A 359 8.23 -20.20 -17.11
CA TYR A 359 8.83 -21.55 -17.04
C TYR A 359 8.63 -22.41 -18.29
N GLU A 360 7.47 -22.33 -18.93
CA GLU A 360 7.03 -23.32 -19.93
C GLU A 360 7.54 -23.07 -21.36
N ARG A 361 8.08 -21.89 -21.66
CA ARG A 361 8.65 -21.55 -22.98
C ARG A 361 10.18 -21.57 -23.04
N GLN A 362 10.81 -22.55 -22.40
CA GLN A 362 12.01 -23.12 -23.02
C GLN A 362 11.57 -24.33 -23.85
N PRO A 363 12.00 -24.45 -25.12
CA PRO A 363 11.57 -25.53 -26.01
C PRO A 363 11.62 -26.86 -25.28
N ARG A 364 10.46 -27.46 -25.03
CA ARG A 364 10.38 -28.88 -24.72
C ARG A 364 10.90 -29.58 -25.97
N ARG A 365 12.14 -30.07 -25.94
CA ARG A 365 12.51 -31.13 -26.88
C ARG A 365 11.55 -32.27 -26.59
N ALA A 366 10.77 -32.64 -27.60
CA ALA A 366 10.15 -33.94 -27.65
C ALA A 366 11.26 -34.96 -27.31
N ILE A 367 11.00 -35.78 -26.30
CA ILE A 367 11.84 -36.92 -25.95
C ILE A 367 11.62 -37.98 -27.01
#